data_AF-A0A0C9LYZ9-F1
#
_entry.id   AF-A0A0C9LYZ9-F1
#
_cell.length_a   1.000
_cell.length_b   1.000
_cell.length_c   1.000
_cell.angle_alpha   90.00
_cell.angle_beta   90.00
_cell.angle_gamma   90.00
#
_symmetry.space_group_name_H-M   'P 1'
#
loop_
_entity.id
_entity.type
_entity.pdbx_description
1 polymer ?
#
loop_
_entity_poly.entity_id
_entity_poly.type
_entity_poly.pdbx_seq_one_letter_code
_entity_poly.pdbx_strand_id
1 'polypeptide(L)'
;MDEAAAFGDVLVWTMRDRNPANVFPAADATAHLRGKVIIDLNNRDYANEVMSDKARWFDTSLGEELQANIPDVHVVKAFNTVAMEALDTSAKSLQATNTQIFLAGQDDAARATVDKLATGLGFECVDLGGGAVTMRAAEALGDIVRPVMIRQGKGGRANIGIRMMDAPDLNLIGGREESKYH
;
A
#
# COMPACT_ATOMS: atom_id res chain seq x y z
N MET A 1 -11.40 -15.93 13.60
CA MET A 1 -10.99 -14.58 13.14
C MET A 1 -11.14 -13.57 14.27
N ASP A 2 -12.25 -13.62 14.99
CA ASP A 2 -12.57 -12.69 16.08
C ASP A 2 -11.52 -12.62 17.20
N GLU A 3 -10.93 -13.75 17.62
CA GLU A 3 -9.87 -13.77 18.65
C GLU A 3 -8.55 -13.11 18.20
N ALA A 4 -8.14 -13.31 16.94
CA ALA A 4 -6.92 -12.69 16.39
C ALA A 4 -7.11 -11.19 16.12
N ALA A 5 -8.33 -10.79 15.72
CA ALA A 5 -8.72 -9.40 15.53
C ALA A 5 -8.73 -8.61 16.86
N ALA A 6 -9.09 -9.27 17.97
CA ALA A 6 -9.15 -8.64 19.28
C ALA A 6 -7.76 -8.30 19.88
N PHE A 7 -6.74 -9.13 19.63
CA PHE A 7 -5.45 -9.06 20.34
C PHE A 7 -4.44 -8.05 19.76
N GLY A 8 -4.49 -7.73 18.46
CA GLY A 8 -3.52 -6.84 17.81
C GLY A 8 -4.01 -5.39 17.71
N ASP A 9 -3.12 -4.41 17.95
CA ASP A 9 -3.39 -2.98 17.67
C ASP A 9 -3.31 -2.64 16.17
N VAL A 10 -2.61 -3.50 15.42
CA VAL A 10 -2.44 -3.44 13.96
C VAL A 10 -2.88 -4.77 13.37
N LEU A 11 -3.72 -4.70 12.34
CA LEU A 11 -4.28 -5.86 11.65
C LEU A 11 -3.92 -5.79 10.18
N VAL A 12 -3.65 -6.96 9.59
CA VAL A 12 -3.32 -7.09 8.17
C VAL A 12 -4.52 -7.63 7.43
N TRP A 13 -5.11 -6.84 6.54
CA TRP A 13 -6.29 -7.22 5.76
C TRP A 13 -5.89 -8.01 4.52
N THR A 14 -5.91 -9.34 4.63
CA THR A 14 -5.59 -10.27 3.53
C THR A 14 -6.81 -10.82 2.80
N MET A 15 -8.01 -10.33 3.16
CA MET A 15 -9.27 -10.85 2.64
C MET A 15 -9.53 -10.28 1.25
N ARG A 16 -9.78 -11.18 0.29
CA ARG A 16 -10.12 -10.79 -1.09
C ARG A 16 -11.57 -10.31 -1.24
N ASP A 17 -12.44 -10.69 -0.29
CA ASP A 17 -13.81 -10.20 -0.29
C ASP A 17 -13.81 -8.71 0.11
N ARG A 18 -14.42 -7.90 -0.74
CA ARG A 18 -14.52 -6.44 -0.56
C ARG A 18 -15.56 -6.05 0.47
N ASN A 19 -16.48 -6.96 0.82
CA ASN A 19 -17.51 -6.72 1.81
C ASN A 19 -17.11 -7.34 3.15
N PRO A 20 -16.71 -6.54 4.15
CA PRO A 20 -16.33 -7.05 5.47
C PRO A 20 -17.44 -7.84 6.17
N ALA A 21 -18.72 -7.61 5.84
CA ALA A 21 -19.83 -8.37 6.43
C ALA A 21 -19.82 -9.86 6.02
N ASN A 22 -19.25 -10.20 4.85
CA ASN A 22 -19.08 -11.59 4.43
C ASN A 22 -17.92 -12.27 5.19
N VAL A 23 -16.96 -11.48 5.65
CA VAL A 23 -15.79 -11.93 6.43
C VAL A 23 -16.15 -12.09 7.91
N PHE A 24 -16.94 -11.14 8.43
CA PHE A 24 -17.38 -11.06 9.82
C PHE A 24 -18.91 -11.21 9.86
N PRO A 25 -19.44 -12.44 9.77
CA PRO A 25 -20.88 -12.68 9.63
C PRO A 25 -21.66 -12.39 10.93
N ALA A 26 -20.99 -12.32 12.08
CA ALA A 26 -21.61 -11.92 13.34
C ALA A 26 -21.80 -10.39 13.37
N ALA A 27 -22.96 -9.94 13.82
CA ALA A 27 -23.36 -8.53 13.77
C ALA A 27 -22.43 -7.57 14.55
N ASP A 28 -21.65 -8.09 15.48
CA ASP A 28 -20.71 -7.36 16.35
C ASP A 28 -19.23 -7.69 16.07
N ALA A 29 -18.91 -8.56 15.10
CA ALA A 29 -17.54 -9.02 14.89
C ALA A 29 -16.58 -7.90 14.46
N THR A 30 -17.08 -6.80 13.88
CA THR A 30 -16.27 -5.60 13.59
C THR A 30 -16.14 -4.65 14.79
N ALA A 31 -16.92 -4.82 15.86
CA ALA A 31 -16.84 -3.95 17.04
C ALA A 31 -15.47 -4.04 17.72
N HIS A 32 -14.82 -5.21 17.65
CA HIS A 32 -13.46 -5.41 18.14
C HIS A 32 -12.40 -4.69 17.30
N LEU A 33 -12.74 -4.20 16.10
CA LEU A 33 -11.80 -3.52 15.20
C LEU A 33 -11.71 -2.02 15.47
N ARG A 34 -12.64 -1.46 16.24
CA ARG A 34 -12.74 -0.01 16.49
C ARG A 34 -11.41 0.57 17.01
N GLY A 35 -11.00 1.68 16.40
CA GLY A 35 -9.77 2.41 16.70
C GLY A 35 -8.49 1.70 16.28
N LYS A 36 -8.56 0.50 15.69
CA LYS A 36 -7.36 -0.23 15.26
C LYS A 36 -6.87 0.26 13.91
N VAL A 37 -5.58 0.04 13.67
CA VAL A 37 -4.97 0.23 12.35
C VAL A 37 -5.23 -1.03 11.52
N ILE A 38 -5.77 -0.86 10.32
CA ILE A 38 -5.93 -1.94 9.34
C ILE A 38 -5.05 -1.64 8.13
N ILE A 39 -4.06 -2.50 7.90
CA ILE A 39 -3.20 -2.47 6.73
C ILE A 39 -3.91 -3.19 5.57
N ASP A 40 -4.37 -2.43 4.58
CA ASP A 40 -4.84 -3.00 3.31
C ASP A 40 -3.67 -3.20 2.34
N LEU A 41 -3.36 -4.46 2.05
CA LEU A 41 -2.36 -4.85 1.05
C LEU A 41 -2.95 -5.48 -0.21
N ASN A 42 -4.27 -5.44 -0.35
CA ASN A 42 -4.93 -6.05 -1.49
C ASN A 42 -4.62 -5.29 -2.78
N ASN A 43 -4.78 -5.97 -3.91
CA ASN A 43 -4.74 -5.33 -5.21
C ASN A 43 -5.99 -5.74 -5.98
N ARG A 44 -6.41 -4.89 -6.92
CA ARG A 44 -7.57 -5.15 -7.78
C ARG A 44 -7.39 -6.43 -8.58
N ASP A 45 -8.48 -7.02 -9.06
CA ASP A 45 -8.40 -8.23 -9.87
C ASP A 45 -7.62 -7.95 -11.16
N TYR A 46 -6.52 -8.67 -11.33
CA TYR A 46 -5.58 -8.37 -12.41
C TYR A 46 -6.19 -8.58 -13.81
N ALA A 47 -7.01 -9.62 -13.98
CA ALA A 47 -7.57 -9.96 -15.28
C ALA A 47 -8.77 -9.08 -15.62
N ASN A 48 -9.63 -8.84 -14.65
CA ASN A 48 -10.94 -8.23 -14.85
C ASN A 48 -10.95 -6.71 -14.59
N GLU A 49 -10.05 -6.20 -13.76
CA GLU A 49 -10.06 -4.79 -13.34
C GLU A 49 -8.81 -4.01 -13.75
N VAL A 50 -7.69 -4.69 -13.99
CA VAL A 50 -6.43 -4.06 -14.41
C VAL A 50 -6.20 -4.22 -15.90
N MET A 51 -6.25 -5.46 -16.41
CA MET A 51 -5.95 -5.79 -17.82
C MET A 51 -7.18 -5.99 -18.70
N SER A 52 -8.34 -5.46 -18.28
CA SER A 52 -9.58 -5.46 -19.07
C SER A 52 -9.73 -4.16 -19.87
N ASP A 53 -10.33 -4.25 -21.05
CA ASP A 53 -10.81 -3.13 -21.86
C ASP A 53 -11.82 -2.21 -21.14
N LYS A 54 -12.47 -2.73 -20.10
CA LYS A 54 -13.46 -2.00 -19.27
C LYS A 54 -12.86 -1.44 -17.98
N ALA A 55 -11.57 -1.64 -17.73
CA ALA A 55 -10.90 -1.20 -16.51
C ALA A 55 -11.19 0.28 -16.19
N ARG A 56 -11.60 0.54 -14.95
CA ARG A 56 -11.82 1.90 -14.42
C ARG A 56 -10.66 2.23 -13.49
N TRP A 57 -9.67 2.95 -14.01
CA TRP A 57 -8.50 3.30 -13.21
C TRP A 57 -8.81 4.54 -12.34
N PHE A 58 -8.38 4.50 -11.08
CA PHE A 58 -8.41 5.62 -10.11
C PHE A 58 -9.79 6.14 -9.67
N ASP A 59 -10.85 5.35 -9.84
CA ASP A 59 -12.21 5.78 -9.45
C ASP A 59 -12.43 5.66 -7.94
N THR A 60 -12.20 4.47 -7.39
CA THR A 60 -12.22 4.17 -5.94
C THR A 60 -11.23 3.04 -5.69
N SER A 61 -10.54 3.09 -4.57
CA SER A 61 -9.60 2.07 -4.12
C SER A 61 -10.23 1.07 -3.16
N LEU A 62 -9.64 -0.13 -3.05
CA LEU A 62 -10.07 -1.13 -2.06
C LEU A 62 -9.96 -0.60 -0.62
N GLY A 63 -8.95 0.23 -0.35
CA GLY A 63 -8.78 0.88 0.95
C GLY A 63 -9.90 1.87 1.27
N GLU A 64 -10.40 2.62 0.28
CA GLU A 64 -11.57 3.49 0.47
C GLU A 64 -12.83 2.68 0.74
N GLU A 65 -13.07 1.59 -0.02
CA GLU A 65 -14.21 0.70 0.22
C GLU A 65 -14.15 0.11 1.63
N LEU A 66 -12.97 -0.35 2.07
CA LEU A 66 -12.77 -0.88 3.41
C LEU A 66 -13.03 0.17 4.50
N GLN A 67 -12.49 1.38 4.34
CA GLN A 67 -12.69 2.48 5.28
C GLN A 67 -14.16 2.90 5.36
N ALA A 68 -14.89 2.88 4.25
CA ALA A 68 -16.32 3.20 4.23
C ALA A 68 -17.16 2.11 4.92
N ASN A 69 -16.79 0.84 4.77
CA ASN A 69 -17.50 -0.28 5.37
C ASN A 69 -17.24 -0.42 6.88
N ILE A 70 -16.06 -0.01 7.37
CA ILE A 70 -15.71 -0.04 8.79
C ILE A 70 -15.19 1.35 9.23
N PRO A 71 -16.08 2.35 9.38
CA PRO A 71 -15.68 3.76 9.53
C PRO A 71 -14.87 4.05 10.80
N ASP A 72 -15.00 3.20 11.82
CA ASP A 72 -14.34 3.38 13.11
C ASP A 72 -12.88 2.85 13.14
N VAL A 73 -12.30 2.47 12.00
CA VAL A 73 -10.90 1.97 11.91
C VAL A 73 -10.02 2.96 11.17
N HIS A 74 -8.70 2.78 11.27
CA HIS A 74 -7.72 3.55 10.50
C HIS A 74 -7.14 2.69 9.39
N VAL A 75 -7.66 2.83 8.16
CA VAL A 75 -7.15 2.08 7.00
C VAL A 75 -5.87 2.73 6.46
N VAL A 76 -4.84 1.91 6.27
CA VAL A 76 -3.58 2.28 5.61
C VAL A 76 -3.33 1.31 4.46
N LYS A 77 -3.30 1.82 3.23
CA LYS A 77 -2.84 1.07 2.06
C LYS A 77 -1.34 0.92 2.15
N ALA A 78 -0.81 -0.31 2.17
CA ALA A 78 0.62 -0.58 2.19
C ALA A 78 0.94 -2.01 1.72
N PHE A 79 2.20 -2.30 1.42
CA PHE A 79 2.72 -3.63 0.99
C PHE A 79 2.15 -4.22 -0.30
N ASN A 80 1.21 -3.55 -0.95
CA ASN A 80 0.58 -4.05 -2.17
C ASN A 80 1.53 -4.10 -3.39
N THR A 81 2.68 -3.41 -3.31
CA THR A 81 3.69 -3.29 -4.38
C THR A 81 4.83 -4.31 -4.29
N VAL A 82 4.87 -5.13 -3.24
CA VAL A 82 5.87 -6.20 -3.06
C VAL A 82 5.20 -7.56 -3.14
N ALA A 83 5.93 -8.56 -3.62
CA ALA A 83 5.43 -9.93 -3.60
C ALA A 83 5.60 -10.53 -2.19
N MET A 84 4.81 -11.56 -1.90
CA MET A 84 4.78 -12.19 -0.57
C MET A 84 6.16 -12.74 -0.17
N GLU A 85 6.95 -13.22 -1.13
CA GLU A 85 8.31 -13.74 -0.91
C GLU A 85 9.27 -12.68 -0.36
N ALA A 86 8.97 -11.39 -0.53
CA ALA A 86 9.72 -10.32 0.12
C ALA A 86 9.61 -10.40 1.65
N LEU A 87 8.48 -10.88 2.19
CA LEU A 87 8.26 -11.03 3.63
C LEU A 87 9.03 -12.21 4.23
N ASP A 88 9.45 -13.18 3.39
CA ASP A 88 10.33 -14.29 3.80
C ASP A 88 11.82 -13.88 3.80
N THR A 89 12.13 -12.67 3.33
CA THR A 89 13.49 -12.16 3.22
C THR A 89 13.90 -11.46 4.50
N SER A 90 15.12 -11.72 4.99
CA SER A 90 15.61 -11.07 6.21
C SER A 90 15.67 -9.55 6.07
N ALA A 91 15.41 -8.82 7.15
CA ALA A 91 15.44 -7.35 7.16
C ALA A 91 16.77 -6.79 6.63
N LYS A 92 17.89 -7.40 7.02
CA LYS A 92 19.22 -6.99 6.52
C LYS A 92 19.35 -7.13 4.99
N SER A 93 18.78 -8.18 4.43
CA SER A 93 18.80 -8.41 2.97
C SER A 93 17.88 -7.44 2.24
N LEU A 94 16.69 -7.14 2.79
CA LEU A 94 15.76 -6.15 2.22
C LEU A 94 16.35 -4.73 2.24
N GLN A 95 17.02 -4.37 3.33
CA GLN A 95 17.71 -3.08 3.45
C GLN A 95 18.79 -2.93 2.37
N ALA A 96 19.49 -4.01 2.03
CA ALA A 96 20.52 -3.98 0.98
C ALA A 96 19.95 -3.78 -0.43
N THR A 97 18.66 -4.02 -0.64
CA THR A 97 18.00 -3.85 -1.96
C THR A 97 17.26 -2.53 -2.09
N ASN A 98 17.19 -1.69 -1.04
CA ASN A 98 16.37 -0.48 -0.98
C ASN A 98 14.94 -0.73 -1.46
N THR A 99 14.33 -1.85 -1.03
CA THR A 99 12.96 -2.18 -1.40
C THR A 99 12.01 -1.24 -0.69
N GLN A 100 11.21 -0.52 -1.47
CA GLN A 100 10.29 0.48 -0.94
C GLN A 100 8.88 -0.05 -0.71
N ILE A 101 8.24 0.46 0.34
CA ILE A 101 6.82 0.30 0.65
C ILE A 101 6.16 1.67 0.56
N PHE A 102 5.16 1.78 -0.31
CA PHE A 102 4.33 2.98 -0.42
C PHE A 102 3.19 2.87 0.57
N LEU A 103 2.99 3.90 1.37
CA LEU A 103 1.93 3.93 2.35
C LEU A 103 1.04 5.16 2.18
N ALA A 104 -0.27 4.98 2.34
CA ALA A 104 -1.27 6.03 2.22
C ALA A 104 -2.49 5.70 3.09
N GLY A 105 -3.13 6.70 3.68
CA GLY A 105 -4.24 6.50 4.62
C GLY A 105 -4.56 7.79 5.36
N GLN A 106 -5.79 7.96 5.85
CA GLN A 106 -6.23 9.27 6.36
C GLN A 106 -5.55 9.70 7.66
N ASP A 107 -5.26 8.75 8.55
CA ASP A 107 -4.75 9.02 9.89
C ASP A 107 -3.21 9.01 9.92
N ASP A 108 -2.62 10.14 10.31
CA ASP A 108 -1.16 10.32 10.33
C ASP A 108 -0.47 9.39 11.34
N ALA A 109 -1.09 9.14 12.49
CA ALA A 109 -0.53 8.25 13.51
C ALA A 109 -0.56 6.80 13.04
N ALA A 110 -1.65 6.37 12.39
CA ALA A 110 -1.76 5.05 11.78
C ALA A 110 -0.70 4.84 10.70
N ARG A 111 -0.49 5.83 9.81
CA ARG A 111 0.58 5.77 8.80
C ARG A 111 1.96 5.65 9.44
N ALA A 112 2.24 6.43 10.49
CA ALA A 112 3.50 6.33 11.23
C ALA A 112 3.69 4.96 11.93
N THR A 113 2.61 4.36 12.44
CA THR A 113 2.65 2.99 12.98
C THR A 113 3.03 1.97 11.91
N VAL A 114 2.44 2.08 10.71
CA VAL A 114 2.73 1.18 9.59
C VAL A 114 4.13 1.39 9.04
N ASP A 115 4.60 2.64 8.96
CA ASP A 115 5.98 2.98 8.61
C ASP A 115 6.96 2.28 9.55
N LYS A 116 6.78 2.43 10.87
CA LYS A 116 7.64 1.78 11.87
C LYS A 116 7.68 0.26 11.70
N LEU A 117 6.54 -0.36 11.38
CA LEU A 117 6.45 -1.79 11.13
C LEU A 117 7.23 -2.18 9.86
N ALA A 118 7.02 -1.48 8.75
CA ALA A 118 7.71 -1.73 7.48
C ALA A 118 9.23 -1.51 7.60
N THR A 119 9.65 -0.41 8.24
CA THR A 119 11.06 -0.12 8.51
C THR A 119 11.70 -1.20 9.39
N GLY A 120 10.99 -1.70 10.40
CA GLY A 120 11.43 -2.81 11.25
C GLY A 120 11.63 -4.13 10.48
N LEU A 121 10.85 -4.33 9.41
CA LEU A 121 11.01 -5.45 8.47
C LEU A 121 12.13 -5.22 7.45
N GLY A 122 12.78 -4.06 7.46
CA GLY A 122 13.90 -3.74 6.57
C GLY A 122 13.51 -3.08 5.25
N PHE A 123 12.26 -2.63 5.11
CA PHE A 123 11.82 -1.83 3.97
C PHE A 123 12.14 -0.35 4.16
N GLU A 124 12.17 0.39 3.05
CA GLU A 124 12.19 1.85 3.04
C GLU A 124 10.76 2.37 2.78
N CYS A 125 10.23 3.22 3.64
CA CYS A 125 8.87 3.72 3.49
C CYS A 125 8.82 5.00 2.66
N VAL A 126 7.82 5.08 1.80
CA VAL A 126 7.42 6.29 1.09
C VAL A 126 6.00 6.63 1.52
N ASP A 127 5.84 7.59 2.43
CA ASP A 127 4.53 8.13 2.81
C ASP A 127 4.00 9.04 1.71
N LEU A 128 2.93 8.61 1.05
CA LEU A 128 2.22 9.38 0.04
C LEU A 128 1.23 10.37 0.65
N GLY A 129 0.99 10.29 1.96
CA GLY A 129 0.17 11.19 2.73
C GLY A 129 -1.29 10.75 2.88
N GLY A 130 -2.07 11.64 3.50
CA GLY A 130 -3.49 11.47 3.76
C GLY A 130 -4.37 11.61 2.51
N GLY A 131 -5.49 10.91 2.50
CA GLY A 131 -6.53 11.12 1.50
C GLY A 131 -6.94 9.88 0.72
N ALA A 132 -8.15 9.96 0.13
CA ALA A 132 -8.62 9.01 -0.86
C ALA A 132 -7.69 8.96 -2.09
N VAL A 133 -7.24 10.12 -2.56
CA VAL A 133 -6.40 10.23 -3.76
C VAL A 133 -5.06 9.51 -3.59
N THR A 134 -4.42 9.62 -2.42
CA THR A 134 -3.13 8.98 -2.14
C THR A 134 -3.30 7.46 -1.99
N MET A 135 -4.40 6.98 -1.42
CA MET A 135 -4.73 5.54 -1.38
C MET A 135 -4.93 4.96 -2.78
N ARG A 136 -5.62 5.68 -3.69
CA ARG A 136 -5.75 5.29 -5.10
C ARG A 136 -4.40 5.25 -5.82
N ALA A 137 -3.53 6.22 -5.54
CA ALA A 137 -2.18 6.25 -6.10
C ALA A 137 -1.35 5.04 -5.62
N ALA A 138 -1.37 4.73 -4.32
CA ALA A 138 -0.70 3.56 -3.76
C ALA A 138 -1.20 2.24 -4.37
N GLU A 139 -2.52 2.09 -4.54
CA GLU A 139 -3.10 0.92 -5.19
C GLU A 139 -2.66 0.78 -6.64
N ALA A 140 -2.65 1.89 -7.39
CA ALA A 140 -2.23 1.89 -8.78
C ALA A 140 -0.74 1.53 -8.98
N LEU A 141 0.15 1.85 -8.02
CA LEU A 141 1.54 1.38 -8.08
C LEU A 141 1.61 -0.15 -8.09
N GLY A 142 0.71 -0.82 -7.35
CA GLY A 142 0.55 -2.28 -7.39
C GLY A 142 0.13 -2.75 -8.78
N ASP A 143 -0.83 -2.07 -9.40
CA ASP A 143 -1.28 -2.40 -10.75
C ASP A 143 -0.24 -2.12 -11.84
N ILE A 144 0.72 -1.23 -11.59
CA ILE A 144 1.84 -0.95 -12.48
C ILE A 144 2.94 -2.02 -12.37
N VAL A 145 3.28 -2.48 -11.15
CA VAL A 145 4.35 -3.46 -10.97
C VAL A 145 3.91 -4.88 -11.31
N ARG A 146 2.63 -5.22 -11.10
CA ARG A 146 2.11 -6.58 -11.31
C ARG A 146 2.19 -7.09 -12.76
N PRO A 147 2.03 -6.28 -13.82
CA PRO A 147 2.35 -6.70 -15.18
C PRO A 147 3.79 -7.19 -15.36
N VAL A 148 4.76 -6.55 -14.69
CA VAL A 148 6.16 -7.00 -14.71
C VAL A 148 6.33 -8.30 -13.94
N MET A 149 5.74 -8.39 -12.74
CA MET A 149 5.76 -9.62 -11.93
C MET A 149 5.15 -10.82 -12.68
N ILE A 150 3.96 -10.63 -13.27
CA ILE A 150 3.13 -11.70 -13.84
C ILE A 150 3.48 -11.96 -15.30
N ARG A 151 3.35 -10.97 -16.19
CA ARG A 151 3.49 -11.20 -17.65
C ARG A 151 4.94 -11.34 -18.09
N GLN A 152 5.87 -10.64 -17.46
CA GLN A 152 7.29 -10.77 -17.78
C GLN A 152 7.99 -11.89 -16.98
N GLY A 153 7.23 -12.64 -16.17
CA GLY A 153 7.75 -13.79 -15.41
C GLY A 153 8.82 -13.42 -14.39
N LYS A 154 8.81 -12.18 -13.87
CA LYS A 154 9.79 -11.71 -12.89
C LYS A 154 9.42 -12.08 -11.46
N GLY A 155 8.15 -12.47 -11.21
CA GLY A 155 7.66 -12.91 -9.90
C GLY A 155 8.04 -11.92 -8.79
N GLY A 156 8.38 -12.44 -7.61
CA GLY A 156 8.80 -11.64 -6.46
C GLY A 156 10.13 -10.90 -6.58
N ARG A 157 10.81 -10.97 -7.73
CA ARG A 157 12.04 -10.19 -7.99
C ARG A 157 11.76 -8.81 -8.57
N ALA A 158 10.53 -8.53 -9.02
CA ALA A 158 10.16 -7.22 -9.53
C ALA A 158 9.66 -6.34 -8.37
N ASN A 159 10.20 -5.13 -8.29
CA ASN A 159 9.81 -4.10 -7.36
C ASN A 159 9.71 -2.75 -8.09
N ILE A 160 8.94 -1.83 -7.53
CA ILE A 160 8.84 -0.44 -7.96
C ILE A 160 9.37 0.45 -6.84
N GLY A 161 10.09 1.52 -7.19
CA GLY A 161 10.66 2.46 -6.24
C GLY A 161 10.87 3.84 -6.87
N ILE A 162 10.85 4.87 -6.03
CA ILE A 162 11.19 6.25 -6.36
C ILE A 162 12.65 6.46 -6.01
N ARG A 163 13.42 7.05 -6.94
CA ARG A 163 14.78 7.50 -6.69
C ARG A 163 14.84 9.01 -6.90
N MET A 164 15.37 9.70 -5.90
CA MET A 164 15.71 11.11 -6.04
C MET A 164 16.97 11.20 -6.90
N MET A 165 16.92 12.05 -7.93
CA MET A 165 18.15 12.42 -8.64
C MET A 165 18.96 13.33 -7.73
N ASP A 166 20.29 13.19 -7.75
CA ASP A 166 21.15 14.20 -7.16
C ASP A 166 20.82 15.55 -7.77
N ALA A 167 20.92 16.62 -6.97
CA ALA A 167 20.86 17.98 -7.50
C ALA A 167 21.88 18.02 -8.63
N PRO A 168 21.45 18.25 -9.89
CA PRO A 168 22.37 18.18 -11.00
C PRO A 168 23.52 19.15 -10.72
N ASP A 169 24.76 18.70 -10.89
CA ASP A 169 25.87 19.63 -11.10
C ASP A 169 25.58 20.28 -12.45
N LEU A 170 24.78 21.35 -12.39
CA LEU A 170 24.25 22.07 -13.52
C LEU A 170 25.40 22.86 -14.15
N ASN A 171 26.28 22.16 -14.86
CA ASN A 171 26.96 22.69 -16.04
C ASN A 171 25.90 22.92 -17.14
N LEU A 172 24.87 23.71 -16.83
CA LEU A 172 23.75 24.00 -17.70
C LEU A 172 24.20 24.92 -18.83
N ILE A 173 23.94 24.48 -20.05
CA ILE A 173 23.78 25.37 -21.20
C ILE A 173 22.40 26.03 -21.05
N GLY A 174 22.31 27.09 -20.23
CA GLY A 174 21.12 27.95 -20.12
C GLY A 174 20.31 27.76 -18.82
N GLY A 175 20.08 28.89 -18.13
CA GLY A 175 19.37 28.95 -16.86
C GLY A 175 17.88 28.66 -17.00
N ARG A 176 17.41 27.64 -16.29
CA ARG A 176 16.00 27.50 -15.94
C ARG A 176 15.83 27.91 -14.48
N GLU A 177 14.87 28.76 -14.21
CA GLU A 177 14.44 29.05 -12.84
C GLU A 177 13.67 27.87 -12.27
N GLU A 178 13.85 27.62 -10.97
CA GLU A 178 13.16 26.55 -10.26
C GLU A 178 11.65 26.77 -10.22
N SER A 179 10.92 25.66 -10.30
CA SER A 179 9.48 25.64 -10.18
C SER A 179 9.06 25.96 -8.74
N LYS A 180 8.08 26.84 -8.56
CA LYS A 180 7.48 27.23 -7.25
C LYS A 180 6.79 26.12 -6.45
N TYR A 181 6.92 24.87 -6.88
CA TYR A 181 6.36 23.68 -6.22
C TYR A 181 7.44 22.88 -5.47
N HIS A 182 8.64 23.43 -5.33
CA HIS A 182 9.64 23.02 -4.36
C HIS A 182 9.58 23.90 -3.12
#